data_AF-A0AAQ1JTW0-F1
#
_entry.id   AF-A0AAQ1JTW0-F1
#
_cell.length_a   1.000
_cell.length_b   1.000
_cell.length_c   1.000
_cell.angle_alpha   90.00
_cell.angle_beta   90.00
_cell.angle_gamma   90.00
#
_symmetry.space_group_name_H-M   'P 1'
#
loop_
_entity.id
_entity.type
_entity.pdbx_description
1 polymer ?
#
loop_
_entity_poly.entity_id
_entity_poly.type
_entity_poly.pdbx_seq_one_letter_code
_entity_poly.pdbx_strand_id
1 'polypeptide(L)'
;MSRLPYLRSALAFGLALGFALLAPTGGAEPVPASSMVVSLVVQQSCLISASEGVSATAPAVSCLHGEPYLVSQSEAPAMQLASAVQFDSQRSSRAFWTVTF
;
A
#
# COMPACT_ATOMS: atom_id res chain seq x y z
N MET A 1 -32.49 -22.34 -73.72
CA MET A 1 -31.86 -23.24 -72.73
C MET A 1 -31.19 -22.38 -71.66
N SER A 2 -31.93 -21.92 -70.64
CA SER A 2 -31.36 -20.95 -69.66
C SER A 2 -31.81 -21.16 -68.21
N ARG A 3 -32.55 -22.25 -67.92
CA ARG A 3 -33.18 -22.46 -66.59
C ARG A 3 -32.30 -23.22 -65.59
N LEU A 4 -31.30 -23.96 -66.05
CA LEU A 4 -30.36 -24.69 -65.18
C LEU A 4 -29.43 -23.80 -64.32
N PRO A 5 -28.85 -22.68 -64.80
CA PRO A 5 -27.94 -21.89 -63.97
C PRO A 5 -28.67 -21.16 -62.83
N TYR A 6 -29.88 -20.66 -63.08
CA TYR A 6 -30.69 -19.97 -62.06
C TYR A 6 -31.12 -20.91 -60.92
N LEU A 7 -31.45 -22.17 -61.24
CA LEU A 7 -31.84 -23.17 -60.24
C LEU A 7 -30.66 -23.49 -59.30
N ARG A 8 -29.44 -23.58 -59.83
CA ARG A 8 -28.22 -23.85 -59.05
C ARG A 8 -27.85 -22.68 -58.13
N SER A 9 -27.98 -21.44 -58.62
CA SER A 9 -27.76 -20.25 -57.80
C SER A 9 -28.79 -20.10 -56.68
N ALA A 10 -30.07 -20.39 -56.94
CA ALA A 10 -31.11 -20.33 -55.92
C ALA A 10 -30.88 -21.37 -54.80
N LEU A 11 -30.44 -22.58 -55.18
CA LEU A 11 -30.16 -23.65 -54.22
C LEU A 11 -28.93 -23.32 -53.36
N ALA A 12 -27.88 -22.73 -53.96
CA ALA A 12 -26.69 -22.27 -53.23
C ALA A 12 -27.02 -21.15 -52.23
N PHE A 13 -27.88 -20.19 -52.62
CA PHE A 13 -28.34 -19.14 -51.73
C PHE A 13 -29.18 -19.68 -50.57
N GLY A 14 -30.09 -20.62 -50.84
CA GLY A 14 -30.89 -21.26 -49.79
C GLY A 14 -30.02 -22.02 -48.78
N LEU A 15 -28.98 -22.70 -49.27
CA LEU A 15 -28.03 -23.44 -48.43
C LEU A 15 -27.18 -22.51 -47.56
N ALA A 16 -26.68 -21.41 -48.14
CA ALA A 16 -25.91 -20.41 -47.41
C ALA A 16 -26.76 -19.71 -46.33
N LEU A 17 -28.01 -19.38 -46.63
CA LEU A 17 -28.94 -18.78 -45.67
C LEU A 17 -29.30 -19.75 -44.54
N GLY A 18 -29.49 -21.04 -44.87
CA GLY A 18 -29.68 -22.10 -43.88
C GLY A 18 -28.49 -22.21 -42.93
N PHE A 19 -27.27 -22.26 -43.45
CA PHE A 19 -26.07 -22.31 -42.61
C PHE A 19 -25.88 -21.06 -41.73
N ALA A 20 -26.27 -19.87 -42.21
CA ALA A 20 -26.19 -18.64 -41.42
C ALA A 20 -27.20 -18.63 -40.24
N LEU A 21 -28.38 -19.24 -40.41
CA LEU A 21 -29.40 -19.35 -39.36
C LEU A 21 -29.06 -20.38 -38.28
N LEU A 22 -28.21 -21.36 -38.61
CA LEU A 22 -27.70 -22.37 -37.67
C LEU A 22 -26.42 -21.93 -36.94
N ALA A 23 -25.94 -20.69 -37.17
CA ALA A 23 -24.79 -20.18 -36.45
C ALA A 23 -25.13 -20.09 -34.95
N PRO A 24 -24.40 -20.80 -34.08
CA PRO A 24 -24.62 -20.71 -32.64
C PRO A 24 -24.30 -19.27 -32.22
N THR A 25 -25.33 -18.54 -31.78
CA THR A 25 -25.15 -17.27 -31.09
C THR A 25 -24.60 -17.61 -29.71
N GLY A 26 -23.28 -17.83 -29.65
CA GLY A 26 -22.58 -18.11 -28.40
C GLY A 26 -22.87 -16.98 -27.42
N GLY A 27 -23.77 -17.22 -26.48
CA GLY A 27 -23.96 -16.35 -25.34
C GLY A 27 -22.67 -16.39 -24.55
N ALA A 28 -22.01 -15.24 -24.38
CA ALA A 28 -20.93 -15.13 -23.43
C ALA A 28 -21.53 -15.46 -22.05
N GLU A 29 -21.15 -16.61 -21.50
CA GLU A 29 -21.55 -17.00 -20.16
C GLU A 29 -21.07 -15.91 -19.19
N PRO A 30 -21.94 -15.34 -18.34
CA PRO A 30 -21.50 -14.33 -17.39
C PRO A 30 -20.51 -14.96 -16.42
N VAL A 31 -19.25 -14.56 -16.51
CA VAL A 31 -18.20 -14.94 -15.56
C VAL A 31 -18.71 -14.58 -14.15
N PRO A 32 -18.79 -15.54 -13.22
CA PRO A 32 -19.24 -15.24 -11.87
C PRO A 32 -18.27 -14.21 -11.27
N ALA A 33 -18.81 -13.07 -10.83
CA ALA A 33 -18.04 -12.04 -10.18
C ALA A 33 -17.43 -12.62 -8.88
N SER A 34 -16.15 -12.96 -8.95
CA SER A 34 -15.42 -13.48 -7.80
C SER A 34 -15.21 -12.36 -6.79
N SER A 35 -15.69 -12.52 -5.57
CA SER A 35 -15.44 -11.58 -4.48
C SER A 35 -13.98 -11.73 -4.03
N MET A 36 -13.20 -10.66 -4.16
CA MET A 36 -11.81 -10.61 -3.66
C MET A 36 -11.77 -9.83 -2.35
N VAL A 37 -11.17 -10.41 -1.31
CA VAL A 37 -10.89 -9.71 -0.06
C VAL A 37 -9.56 -8.98 -0.23
N VAL A 38 -9.59 -7.65 -0.11
CA VAL A 38 -8.39 -6.79 -0.20
C VAL A 38 -8.14 -6.21 1.19
N SER A 39 -6.88 -6.28 1.64
CA SER A 39 -6.41 -5.64 2.87
C SER A 39 -5.37 -4.59 2.52
N LEU A 40 -5.52 -3.38 3.08
CA LEU A 40 -4.57 -2.30 2.95
C LEU A 40 -3.87 -2.11 4.31
N VAL A 41 -2.54 -2.19 4.32
CA VAL A 41 -1.72 -1.84 5.49
C VAL A 41 -1.12 -0.46 5.23
N VAL A 42 -1.48 0.51 6.06
CA VAL A 42 -0.88 1.85 6.01
C VAL A 42 0.37 1.84 6.90
N GLN A 43 1.52 2.17 6.32
CA GLN A 43 2.78 2.24 7.07
C GLN A 43 2.89 3.55 7.83
N GLN A 44 3.12 3.45 9.13
CA GLN A 44 3.33 4.59 10.00
C GLN A 44 4.81 4.79 10.30
N SER A 45 5.28 6.03 10.15
CA SER A 45 6.64 6.42 10.48
C SER A 45 6.66 7.77 11.20
N CYS A 46 7.59 7.91 12.14
CA CYS A 46 7.84 9.14 12.87
C CYS A 46 9.33 9.48 12.79
N LEU A 47 9.62 10.75 12.51
CA LEU A 47 10.97 11.30 12.53
C LEU A 47 11.20 12.03 13.85
N ILE A 48 12.28 11.68 14.52
CA ILE A 48 12.73 12.32 15.77
C ILE A 48 14.03 13.05 15.45
N SER A 49 14.07 14.35 15.72
CA SER A 49 15.26 15.20 15.50
C SER A 49 15.63 15.91 16.80
N ALA A 50 16.88 15.77 17.23
CA ALA A 50 17.43 16.44 18.40
C ALA A 50 18.56 17.39 17.97
N SER A 51 18.61 18.59 18.55
CA SER A 51 19.68 19.55 18.29
C SER A 51 20.94 19.17 19.05
N GLU A 52 22.03 18.94 18.32
CA GLU A 52 23.34 18.68 18.90
C GLU A 52 23.92 20.00 19.44
N GLY A 53 23.94 20.16 20.77
CA GLY A 53 24.60 21.30 21.42
C GLY A 53 23.80 22.07 22.48
N VAL A 54 22.49 21.84 22.63
CA VAL A 54 21.69 22.49 23.69
C VAL A 54 20.93 21.43 24.46
N SER A 55 21.47 21.05 25.62
CA SER A 55 20.92 19.99 26.48
C SER A 55 19.53 20.29 27.07
N ALA A 56 18.89 21.41 26.71
CA ALA A 56 17.64 21.88 27.29
C ALA A 56 16.46 21.93 26.29
N THR A 57 16.69 21.72 24.99
CA THR A 57 15.61 21.82 23.99
C THR A 57 14.94 20.47 23.77
N ALA A 58 13.61 20.44 23.79
CA ALA A 58 12.82 19.24 23.49
C ALA A 58 13.08 18.76 22.04
N PRO A 59 13.13 17.44 21.78
CA PRO A 59 13.26 16.92 20.44
C PRO A 59 12.02 17.28 19.61
N ALA A 60 12.24 17.57 18.33
CA ALA A 60 11.16 17.69 17.36
C ALA A 60 10.72 16.28 16.94
N VAL A 61 9.41 16.04 16.97
CA VAL A 61 8.79 14.78 16.54
C VAL A 61 7.77 15.10 15.45
N SER A 62 7.85 14.39 14.33
CA SER A 62 6.90 14.53 13.22
C SER A 62 6.49 13.14 12.73
N CYS A 63 5.20 12.83 12.80
CA CYS A 63 4.64 11.55 12.37
C CYS A 63 3.86 11.72 11.07
N LEU A 64 4.06 10.80 10.11
CA LEU A 64 3.48 10.87 8.76
C LEU A 64 1.95 10.97 8.76
N HIS A 65 1.30 10.33 9.72
CA HIS A 65 -0.16 10.25 9.83
C HIS A 65 -0.74 11.02 11.03
N GLY A 66 0.05 11.89 11.66
CA GLY A 66 -0.42 12.73 12.76
C GLY A 66 -0.63 11.97 14.07
N GLU A 67 0.12 10.89 14.24
CA GLU A 67 -0.04 9.96 15.34
C GLU A 67 0.33 10.60 16.68
N PRO A 68 -0.46 10.33 17.73
CA PRO A 68 -0.25 10.97 19.01
C PRO A 68 1.09 10.55 19.59
N TYR A 69 1.78 11.51 20.22
CA TYR A 69 3.01 11.24 20.93
C TYR A 69 3.11 12.14 22.15
N LEU A 70 3.87 11.68 23.14
CA LEU A 70 4.20 12.42 24.34
C LEU A 70 5.72 12.60 24.41
N VAL A 71 6.14 13.83 24.70
CA VAL A 71 7.55 14.17 24.94
C VAL A 71 7.70 14.54 26.40
N SER A 72 8.55 13.81 27.12
CA SER A 72 8.87 14.07 28.52
C SER A 72 10.37 14.22 28.74
N GLN A 73 10.73 15.03 29.74
CA GLN A 73 12.11 15.24 30.15
C GLN A 73 12.33 14.60 31.52
N SER A 74 13.43 13.89 31.69
CA SER A 74 13.90 13.41 32.98
C SER A 74 15.33 13.86 33.24
N GLU A 75 15.62 14.14 34.51
CA GLU A 75 16.99 14.33 34.94
C GLU A 75 17.70 12.98 34.86
N ALA A 76 18.96 12.99 34.44
CA ALA A 76 19.81 11.81 34.43
C ALA A 76 19.66 11.03 35.74
N PRO A 77 19.13 9.78 35.73
CA PRO A 77 19.26 8.97 36.92
C PRO A 77 20.74 8.87 37.24
N ALA A 78 21.11 8.96 38.51
CA ALA A 78 22.45 8.66 38.98
C ALA A 78 22.73 7.16 38.77
N MET A 79 22.82 6.72 37.52
CA MET A 79 23.26 5.38 37.19
C MET A 79 24.74 5.33 37.56
N GLN A 80 25.03 4.69 38.69
CA GLN A 80 26.27 3.95 38.84
C GLN A 80 26.24 2.84 37.78
N LEU A 81 26.65 3.19 36.55
CA LEU A 81 26.95 2.23 35.51
C LEU A 81 28.12 1.38 36.02
N ALA A 82 27.85 0.12 36.39
CA ALA A 82 28.87 -0.87 36.76
C ALA A 82 29.72 -1.35 35.55
N SER A 83 29.72 -0.61 34.44
CA SER A 83 30.51 -0.91 33.27
C SER A 83 31.22 0.37 32.81
N ALA A 84 32.54 0.34 32.86
CA ALA A 84 33.45 1.45 32.62
C ALA A 84 33.55 1.83 31.12
N VAL A 85 32.42 2.17 30.50
CA VAL A 85 32.45 2.96 29.27
C VAL A 85 32.42 4.42 29.70
N GLN A 86 33.59 4.99 29.97
CA GLN A 86 33.76 6.40 30.26
C GLN A 86 33.33 7.21 29.03
N PHE A 87 32.09 7.69 29.01
CA PHE A 87 31.74 8.85 28.21
C PHE A 87 32.48 10.04 28.80
N ASP A 88 33.48 10.51 28.08
CA ASP A 88 34.41 11.56 28.45
C ASP A 88 33.67 12.78 29.05
N SER A 89 34.03 13.08 30.30
CA SER A 89 34.03 14.33 31.06
C SER A 89 33.05 15.48 30.79
N GLN A 90 31.93 15.31 30.09
CA GLN A 90 30.90 16.36 29.97
C GLN A 90 29.78 16.12 30.98
N ARG A 91 30.15 16.22 32.26
CA ARG A 91 29.22 16.30 33.41
C ARG A 91 28.57 17.69 33.47
N SER A 92 28.00 18.14 32.36
CA SER A 92 26.98 19.19 32.36
C SER A 92 25.65 18.46 32.40
N SER A 93 24.71 18.88 33.24
CA SER A 93 23.39 18.25 33.46
C SER A 93 22.73 17.83 32.14
N ARG A 94 22.95 16.57 31.72
CA ARG A 94 22.37 16.05 30.49
C ARG A 94 20.93 15.65 30.81
N ALA A 95 19.99 16.49 30.41
CA ALA A 95 18.59 16.12 30.46
C ALA A 95 18.31 15.02 29.43
N PHE A 96 17.60 13.99 29.85
CA PHE A 96 17.17 12.90 28.97
C PHE A 96 15.76 13.19 28.46
N TRP A 97 15.57 13.06 27.15
CA TRP A 97 14.27 13.20 26.52
C TRP A 97 13.72 11.83 26.17
N THR A 98 12.45 11.59 26.52
CA THR A 98 11.71 10.38 26.17
C THR A 98 10.56 10.75 25.26
N VAL A 99 10.42 10.03 24.14
CA VAL A 99 9.28 10.12 23.23
C VAL A 99 8.49 8.81 23.34
N THR A 100 7.19 8.91 23.58
CA THR A 100 6.27 7.77 23.69
C THR A 100 5.16 7.92 22.65
N PHE A 101 4.80 6.82 22.00
CA PHE A 101 3.75 6.73 20.97
C PHE A 101 2.55 5.96 21.53
#